data_AF-A0A2G5TBA4-F1
#
_entry.id   AF-A0A2G5TBA4-F1
#
_cell.length_a   1.000
_cell.length_b   1.000
_cell.length_c   1.000
_cell.angle_alpha   90.00
_cell.angle_beta   90.00
_cell.angle_gamma   90.00
#
_symmetry.space_group_name_H-M   'P 1'
#
loop_
_entity.id
_entity.type
_entity.pdbx_description
1 polymer ?
#
loop_
_entity_poly.entity_id
_entity_poly.type
_entity_poly.pdbx_seq_one_letter_code
_entity_poly.pdbx_strand_id
1 'polypeptide(L)'
;MSGSYLYLVSLAQKVGKVAFVTSSLLGILFIFLTLFGVRKIFGTYKYLMVVFSALGIFLACLDAVFHPNLHFYNSGYVFFTLKTPFGLSQTCMTAILTLYTGVYSLTISMLAVQFVYRYCALFSLSYLSFFRGWKSVSWISYILFFGIIWWIGAYYLIQMDDICANYFKNEMLLRYEVLPTEVPMMMFLAFDPSDGSVRLWNASYTLLISSIMGIQYITMIYCGWNMYSKMEEKISGLSTSLKRHHRQLFKTLVLQITCPTIFLFSPLVFIIYIPYFELELSFPAGATVTAFNIYPAMDSIIVLMVITEYRVATRRMWNGLLRKMTISAGKESSYSSTQTQQIQLATMSKPTSN
;
A
#
# COMPACT_ATOMS: atom_id res chain seq x y z
N MET A 1 -9.58 -25.15 -18.37
CA MET A 1 -8.45 -25.36 -17.45
C MET A 1 -9.00 -25.48 -16.03
N SER A 2 -9.40 -26.69 -15.61
CA SER A 2 -10.06 -26.95 -14.32
C SER A 2 -9.08 -27.63 -13.34
N GLY A 3 -8.18 -26.84 -12.76
CA GLY A 3 -7.18 -27.35 -11.81
C GLY A 3 -7.04 -26.45 -10.57
N SER A 4 -6.14 -26.87 -9.69
CA SER A 4 -5.76 -26.16 -8.46
C SER A 4 -5.21 -24.75 -8.74
N TYR A 5 -5.53 -23.80 -7.88
CA TYR A 5 -5.02 -22.43 -7.91
C TYR A 5 -3.85 -22.21 -6.94
N LEU A 6 -3.37 -23.26 -6.27
CA LEU A 6 -2.23 -23.18 -5.36
C LEU A 6 -0.96 -22.64 -6.03
N TYR A 7 -0.74 -22.93 -7.32
CA TYR A 7 0.37 -22.35 -8.08
C TYR A 7 0.24 -20.82 -8.22
N LEU A 8 -0.96 -20.31 -8.54
CA LEU A 8 -1.21 -18.87 -8.67
C LEU A 8 -1.10 -18.16 -7.33
N VAL A 9 -1.56 -18.81 -6.24
CA VAL A 9 -1.34 -18.33 -4.87
C VAL A 9 0.15 -18.27 -4.53
N SER A 10 0.92 -19.32 -4.85
CA SER A 10 2.37 -19.34 -4.65
C SER A 10 3.08 -18.23 -5.43
N LEU A 11 2.66 -17.99 -6.68
CA LEU A 11 3.16 -16.90 -7.50
C LEU A 11 2.83 -15.55 -6.88
N ALA A 12 1.57 -15.32 -6.48
CA ALA A 12 1.14 -14.11 -5.80
C ALA A 12 1.94 -13.86 -4.51
N GLN A 13 2.21 -14.90 -3.72
CA GLN A 13 3.06 -14.80 -2.52
C GLN A 13 4.50 -14.42 -2.86
N LYS A 14 5.09 -14.97 -3.92
CA LYS A 14 6.44 -14.58 -4.36
C LYS A 14 6.48 -13.12 -4.80
N VAL A 15 5.49 -12.67 -5.57
CA VAL A 15 5.36 -11.27 -6.00
C VAL A 15 5.13 -10.37 -4.79
N GLY A 16 4.26 -10.76 -3.85
CA GLY A 16 4.00 -10.06 -2.59
C GLY A 16 5.26 -9.90 -1.74
N LYS A 17 6.14 -10.91 -1.67
CA LYS A 17 7.44 -10.78 -0.99
C LYS A 17 8.37 -9.76 -1.66
N VAL A 18 8.43 -9.76 -2.99
CA VAL A 18 9.21 -8.75 -3.73
C VAL A 18 8.63 -7.35 -3.49
N ALA A 19 7.30 -7.22 -3.56
CA ALA A 19 6.59 -5.98 -3.25
C ALA A 19 6.85 -5.51 -1.82
N PHE A 20 6.82 -6.40 -0.83
CA PHE A 20 7.14 -6.09 0.56
C PHE A 20 8.55 -5.53 0.71
N VAL A 21 9.56 -6.19 0.14
CA VAL A 21 10.96 -5.74 0.22
C VAL A 21 11.12 -4.38 -0.44
N THR A 22 10.57 -4.19 -1.64
CA THR A 22 10.69 -2.92 -2.37
C THR A 22 9.92 -1.80 -1.68
N SER A 23 8.68 -2.02 -1.27
CA SER A 23 7.85 -1.08 -0.50
C SER A 23 8.53 -0.67 0.80
N SER A 24 9.09 -1.63 1.54
CA SER A 24 9.75 -1.37 2.82
C SER A 24 11.03 -0.56 2.64
N LEU A 25 11.90 -0.96 1.71
CA LEU A 25 13.15 -0.23 1.44
C LEU A 25 12.89 1.20 0.96
N LEU A 26 11.97 1.37 0.01
CA LEU A 26 11.61 2.68 -0.53
C LEU A 26 10.90 3.55 0.51
N GLY A 27 9.99 2.97 1.29
CA GLY A 27 9.28 3.66 2.37
C GLY A 27 10.22 4.12 3.47
N ILE A 28 11.13 3.26 3.94
CA ILE A 28 12.15 3.62 4.95
C ILE A 28 13.07 4.72 4.40
N LEU A 29 13.51 4.58 3.14
CA LEU A 29 14.33 5.59 2.50
C LEU A 29 13.60 6.93 2.40
N PHE A 30 12.34 6.89 1.99
CA PHE A 30 11.50 8.07 1.88
C PHE A 30 11.31 8.74 3.24
N ILE A 31 11.01 7.97 4.30
CA ILE A 31 10.91 8.48 5.67
C ILE A 31 12.24 9.13 6.10
N PHE A 32 13.37 8.46 5.87
CA PHE A 32 14.69 8.99 6.20
C PHE A 32 14.97 10.32 5.48
N LEU A 33 14.74 10.38 4.16
CA LEU A 33 14.92 11.60 3.39
C LEU A 33 13.95 12.71 3.82
N THR A 34 12.71 12.36 4.13
CA THR A 34 11.71 13.31 4.63
C THR A 34 12.14 13.91 5.96
N LEU A 35 12.65 13.09 6.89
CA LEU A 35 13.08 13.51 8.22
C LEU A 35 14.40 14.29 8.22
N PHE A 36 15.39 13.84 7.46
CA PHE A 36 16.78 14.34 7.57
C PHE A 36 17.32 14.99 6.30
N GLY A 37 16.83 14.59 5.11
CA GLY A 37 17.37 15.03 3.82
C GLY A 37 16.74 16.30 3.27
N VAL A 38 15.43 16.47 3.45
CA VAL A 38 14.68 17.60 2.89
C VAL A 38 14.55 18.73 3.90
N ARG A 39 15.18 19.86 3.59
CA ARG A 39 15.18 21.07 4.43
C ARG A 39 14.12 22.10 4.06
N LYS A 40 13.36 21.93 2.99
CA LYS A 40 12.37 22.92 2.53
C LYS A 40 10.92 22.53 2.81
N ILE A 41 10.68 21.29 3.23
CA ILE A 41 9.36 20.82 3.64
C ILE A 41 9.29 20.91 5.16
N PHE A 42 8.56 21.90 5.65
CA PHE A 42 8.41 22.18 7.08
C PHE A 42 6.98 21.94 7.57
N GLY A 43 6.84 21.71 8.87
CA GLY A 43 5.55 21.63 9.56
C GLY A 43 4.79 20.32 9.31
N THR A 44 3.46 20.36 9.45
CA THR A 44 2.61 19.16 9.50
C THR A 44 2.70 18.27 8.26
N TYR A 45 2.89 18.84 7.08
CA TYR A 45 2.93 18.06 5.84
C TYR A 45 3.98 16.94 5.88
N LYS A 46 5.12 17.24 6.49
CA LYS A 46 6.22 16.30 6.70
C LYS A 46 5.77 15.09 7.53
N TYR A 47 5.02 15.33 8.61
CA TYR A 47 4.49 14.26 9.47
C TYR A 47 3.42 13.44 8.75
N LEU A 48 2.55 14.07 7.95
CA LEU A 48 1.54 13.35 7.17
C LEU A 48 2.19 12.39 6.15
N MET A 49 3.27 12.82 5.47
CA MET A 49 4.04 11.98 4.56
C MET A 49 4.68 10.78 5.28
N VAL A 50 5.27 11.01 6.45
CA VAL A 50 5.91 9.95 7.26
C VAL A 50 4.88 8.95 7.75
N VAL A 51 3.75 9.41 8.31
CA VAL A 51 2.68 8.54 8.81
C VAL A 51 2.09 7.68 7.70
N PHE A 52 1.83 8.27 6.53
CA PHE A 52 1.32 7.51 5.38
C PHE A 52 2.31 6.44 4.90
N SER A 53 3.60 6.77 4.85
CA SER A 53 4.64 5.82 4.47
C SER A 53 4.78 4.70 5.49
N ALA A 54 4.69 5.01 6.79
CA ALA A 54 4.72 4.03 7.86
C ALA A 54 3.51 3.09 7.82
N LEU A 55 2.31 3.61 7.55
CA LEU A 55 1.10 2.81 7.31
C LEU A 55 1.27 1.88 6.11
N GLY A 56 1.87 2.36 5.03
CA GLY A 56 2.18 1.55 3.85
C GLY A 56 3.13 0.39 4.14
N ILE A 57 4.20 0.64 4.90
CA ILE A 57 5.12 -0.41 5.36
C ILE A 57 4.38 -1.40 6.26
N PHE A 58 3.55 -0.91 7.18
CA PHE A 58 2.77 -1.77 8.07
C PHE A 58 1.80 -2.67 7.29
N LEU A 59 1.08 -2.14 6.29
CA LEU A 59 0.22 -2.93 5.42
C LEU A 59 1.00 -4.01 4.66
N ALA A 60 2.16 -3.66 4.10
CA ALA A 60 3.04 -4.61 3.43
C ALA A 60 3.58 -5.70 4.38
N CYS A 61 3.87 -5.35 5.65
CA CYS A 61 4.23 -6.34 6.68
C CYS A 61 3.09 -7.32 6.94
N LEU A 62 1.85 -6.84 7.08
CA LEU A 62 0.69 -7.70 7.32
C LEU A 62 0.50 -8.70 6.16
N ASP A 63 0.62 -8.24 4.92
CA ASP A 63 0.54 -9.11 3.75
C ASP A 63 1.66 -10.18 3.71
N ALA A 64 2.89 -9.75 4.00
CA ALA A 64 4.06 -10.62 4.00
C ALA A 64 4.02 -11.69 5.10
N VAL A 65 3.41 -11.39 6.25
CA VAL A 65 3.32 -12.30 7.40
C VAL A 65 2.10 -13.22 7.29
N PHE A 66 0.93 -12.67 7.00
CA PHE A 66 -0.35 -13.39 7.10
C PHE A 66 -0.86 -13.92 5.77
N HIS A 67 -0.29 -13.49 4.64
CA HIS A 67 -0.62 -13.97 3.30
C HIS A 67 -2.12 -14.00 3.00
N PRO A 68 -2.82 -12.86 3.08
CA PRO A 68 -4.24 -12.79 2.73
C PRO A 68 -4.45 -13.15 1.26
N ASN A 69 -5.45 -13.99 0.99
CA ASN A 69 -5.85 -14.40 -0.35
C ASN A 69 -7.30 -14.02 -0.57
N LEU A 70 -7.60 -13.67 -1.82
CA LEU A 70 -8.96 -13.37 -2.26
C LEU A 70 -9.29 -14.30 -3.41
N HIS A 71 -10.46 -14.91 -3.38
CA HIS A 71 -10.97 -15.77 -4.45
C HIS A 71 -12.40 -15.37 -4.78
N PHE A 72 -12.67 -15.10 -6.05
CA PHE A 72 -14.05 -14.92 -6.51
C PHE A 72 -14.61 -16.24 -7.01
N TYR A 73 -15.86 -16.49 -6.65
CA TYR A 73 -16.63 -17.60 -7.17
C TYR A 73 -18.09 -17.16 -7.31
N ASN A 74 -18.55 -17.14 -8.56
CA ASN A 74 -19.89 -16.75 -8.97
C ASN A 74 -20.38 -15.45 -8.30
N SER A 75 -21.42 -15.54 -7.47
CA SER A 75 -22.08 -14.40 -6.82
C SER A 75 -21.43 -14.00 -5.49
N GLY A 76 -20.16 -14.35 -5.28
CA GLY A 76 -19.48 -14.09 -4.02
C GLY A 76 -17.95 -14.17 -4.09
N TYR A 77 -17.32 -13.96 -2.93
CA TYR A 77 -15.88 -14.11 -2.77
C TYR A 77 -15.51 -14.62 -1.38
N VAL A 78 -14.33 -15.23 -1.30
CA VAL A 78 -13.72 -15.72 -0.06
C VAL A 78 -12.44 -14.97 0.19
N PHE A 79 -12.30 -14.42 1.41
CA PHE A 79 -11.09 -13.78 1.89
C PHE A 79 -10.47 -14.63 3.01
N PHE A 80 -9.30 -15.21 2.75
CA PHE A 80 -8.77 -16.31 3.57
C PHE A 80 -7.25 -16.33 3.62
N THR A 81 -6.70 -17.15 4.51
CA THR A 81 -5.27 -17.48 4.52
C THR A 81 -5.06 -18.98 4.66
N LEU A 82 -4.10 -19.51 3.92
CA LEU A 82 -3.70 -20.92 3.98
C LEU A 82 -2.64 -21.19 5.05
N LYS A 83 -2.11 -20.14 5.70
CA LYS A 83 -1.03 -20.26 6.69
C LYS A 83 -1.44 -19.59 7.99
N THR A 84 -1.18 -20.28 9.09
CA THR A 84 -1.36 -19.77 10.46
C THR A 84 0.01 -19.53 11.09
N PRO A 85 0.66 -18.39 10.81
CA PRO A 85 1.95 -18.08 11.41
C PRO A 85 1.82 -18.02 12.94
N PHE A 86 2.91 -18.38 13.63
CA PHE A 86 3.02 -18.32 15.09
C PHE A 86 2.05 -19.22 15.87
N GLY A 87 1.38 -20.19 15.22
CA GLY A 87 0.45 -21.11 15.90
C GLY A 87 -0.82 -20.42 16.42
N LEU A 88 -1.20 -19.28 15.81
CA LEU A 88 -2.40 -18.54 16.19
C LEU A 88 -3.68 -19.34 15.91
N SER A 89 -4.70 -19.15 16.75
CA SER A 89 -6.02 -19.78 16.56
C SER A 89 -6.72 -19.25 15.29
N GLN A 90 -7.64 -20.04 14.73
CA GLN A 90 -8.41 -19.60 13.56
C GLN A 90 -9.17 -18.29 13.82
N THR A 91 -9.79 -18.12 14.99
CA THR A 91 -10.48 -16.88 15.37
C THR A 91 -9.54 -15.68 15.37
N CYS A 92 -8.32 -15.84 15.92
CA CYS A 92 -7.32 -14.78 15.92
C CYS A 92 -6.89 -14.42 14.49
N MET A 93 -6.67 -15.42 13.65
CA MET A 93 -6.32 -15.22 12.24
C MET A 93 -7.42 -14.55 11.44
N THR A 94 -8.68 -14.92 11.68
CA THR A 94 -9.86 -14.27 11.09
C THR A 94 -9.97 -12.81 11.52
N ALA A 95 -9.69 -12.49 12.80
CA ALA A 95 -9.63 -11.11 13.27
C ALA A 95 -8.47 -10.31 12.64
N ILE A 96 -7.33 -10.95 12.37
CA ILE A 96 -6.18 -10.33 11.69
C ILE A 96 -6.50 -10.06 10.21
N LEU A 97 -7.18 -11.00 9.53
CA LEU A 97 -7.67 -10.79 8.16
C LEU A 97 -8.59 -9.57 8.10
N THR A 98 -9.55 -9.43 9.01
CA THR A 98 -10.42 -8.25 8.97
C THR A 98 -9.70 -6.97 9.40
N LEU A 99 -8.72 -7.06 10.30
CA LEU A 99 -7.87 -5.92 10.66
C LEU A 99 -7.12 -5.39 9.43
N TYR A 100 -6.65 -6.27 8.55
CA TYR A 100 -6.02 -5.88 7.28
C TYR A 100 -6.95 -4.95 6.45
N THR A 101 -8.25 -5.24 6.39
CA THR A 101 -9.22 -4.35 5.70
C THR A 101 -9.38 -3.01 6.40
N GLY A 102 -9.29 -2.97 7.73
CA GLY A 102 -9.26 -1.73 8.50
C GLY A 102 -8.01 -0.89 8.24
N VAL A 103 -6.83 -1.52 8.14
CA VAL A 103 -5.57 -0.83 7.80
C VAL A 103 -5.59 -0.31 6.36
N TYR A 104 -6.22 -1.06 5.45
CA TYR A 104 -6.49 -0.57 4.10
C TYR A 104 -7.37 0.70 4.14
N SER A 105 -8.45 0.68 4.91
CA SER A 105 -9.32 1.85 5.13
C SER A 105 -8.55 3.05 5.71
N LEU A 106 -7.70 2.83 6.71
CA LEU A 106 -6.80 3.87 7.25
C LEU A 106 -5.93 4.50 6.16
N THR A 107 -5.43 3.68 5.23
CA THR A 107 -4.54 4.13 4.15
C THR A 107 -5.27 5.05 3.17
N ILE A 108 -6.48 4.68 2.73
CA ILE A 108 -7.26 5.54 1.82
C ILE A 108 -7.76 6.81 2.51
N SER A 109 -8.10 6.75 3.80
CA SER A 109 -8.50 7.94 4.57
C SER A 109 -7.32 8.88 4.80
N MET A 110 -6.13 8.34 5.07
CA MET A 110 -4.91 9.13 5.18
C MET A 110 -4.57 9.83 3.87
N LEU A 111 -4.80 9.16 2.74
CA LEU A 111 -4.63 9.75 1.42
C LEU A 111 -5.60 10.93 1.19
N ALA A 112 -6.88 10.78 1.52
CA ALA A 112 -7.85 11.87 1.46
C ALA A 112 -7.43 13.06 2.34
N VAL A 113 -6.97 12.80 3.57
CA VAL A 113 -6.42 13.83 4.47
C VAL A 113 -5.23 14.57 3.85
N GLN A 114 -4.34 13.88 3.13
CA GLN A 114 -3.24 14.54 2.42
C GLN A 114 -3.74 15.49 1.32
N PHE A 115 -4.78 15.09 0.57
CA PHE A 115 -5.41 15.96 -0.43
C PHE A 115 -6.07 17.19 0.19
N VAL A 116 -6.79 17.02 1.29
CA VAL A 116 -7.38 18.12 2.07
C VAL A 116 -6.29 19.06 2.57
N TYR A 117 -5.21 18.52 3.16
CA TYR A 117 -4.09 19.32 3.64
C TYR A 117 -3.49 20.18 2.53
N ARG A 118 -3.23 19.59 1.36
CA ARG A 118 -2.64 20.30 0.20
C ARG A 118 -3.55 21.42 -0.28
N TYR A 119 -4.86 21.15 -0.36
CA TYR A 119 -5.84 22.17 -0.70
C TYR A 119 -5.82 23.33 0.30
N CYS A 120 -5.88 23.04 1.61
CA CYS A 120 -5.83 24.06 2.65
C CYS A 120 -4.50 24.85 2.62
N ALA A 121 -3.38 24.19 2.35
CA ALA A 121 -2.07 24.82 2.28
C ALA A 121 -1.95 25.83 1.13
N LEU A 122 -2.67 25.61 0.03
CA LEU A 122 -2.64 26.48 -1.15
C LEU A 122 -3.67 27.62 -1.08
N PHE A 123 -4.86 27.34 -0.53
CA PHE A 123 -6.02 28.23 -0.69
C PHE A 123 -6.70 28.64 0.61
N SER A 124 -6.41 28.01 1.75
CA SER A 124 -7.16 28.26 2.97
C SER A 124 -6.30 28.06 4.24
N LEU A 125 -5.32 28.95 4.41
CA LEU A 125 -4.32 28.92 5.49
C LEU A 125 -4.93 28.84 6.90
N SER A 126 -6.11 29.42 7.13
CA SER A 126 -6.80 29.36 8.43
C SER A 126 -7.10 27.91 8.88
N TYR A 127 -7.48 27.04 7.94
CA TYR A 127 -7.78 25.63 8.23
C TYR A 127 -6.54 24.79 8.49
N LEU A 128 -5.32 25.27 8.17
CA LEU A 128 -4.09 24.59 8.57
C LEU A 128 -3.91 24.50 10.09
N SER A 129 -4.64 25.33 10.85
CA SER A 129 -4.65 25.22 12.32
C SER A 129 -5.16 23.86 12.80
N PHE A 130 -6.07 23.20 12.07
CA PHE A 130 -6.56 21.84 12.38
C PHE A 130 -5.48 20.76 12.24
N PHE A 131 -4.39 21.07 11.56
CA PHE A 131 -3.29 20.17 11.31
C PHE A 131 -2.11 20.42 12.27
N ARG A 132 -2.21 21.35 13.23
CA ARG A 132 -1.08 21.73 14.09
C ARG A 132 -1.40 21.54 15.57
N GLY A 133 -0.37 21.16 16.33
CA GLY A 133 -0.46 20.99 17.79
C GLY A 133 -1.54 19.99 18.18
N TRP A 134 -2.27 20.28 19.27
CA TRP A 134 -3.37 19.45 19.79
C TRP A 134 -4.51 19.23 18.79
N LYS A 135 -4.75 20.20 17.88
CA LYS A 135 -5.83 20.06 16.89
C LYS A 135 -5.58 18.95 15.86
N SER A 136 -4.34 18.46 15.75
CA SER A 136 -3.97 17.31 14.90
C SER A 136 -4.72 16.02 15.25
N VAL A 137 -5.31 15.95 16.46
CA VAL A 137 -6.22 14.86 16.84
C VAL A 137 -7.39 14.74 15.86
N SER A 138 -7.84 15.82 15.20
CA SER A 138 -8.98 15.77 14.28
C SER A 138 -8.77 14.82 13.10
N TRP A 139 -7.64 14.92 12.40
CA TRP A 139 -7.35 14.07 11.25
C TRP A 139 -6.95 12.65 11.68
N ILE A 140 -6.37 12.49 12.87
CA ILE A 140 -6.10 11.17 13.46
C ILE A 140 -7.42 10.45 13.78
N SER A 141 -8.37 11.15 14.42
CA SER A 141 -9.70 10.61 14.70
C SER A 141 -10.46 10.29 13.42
N TYR A 142 -10.34 11.14 12.39
CA TYR A 142 -10.94 10.88 11.07
C TYR A 142 -10.45 9.57 10.46
N ILE A 143 -9.13 9.35 10.39
CA ILE A 143 -8.61 8.11 9.83
C ILE A 143 -9.02 6.92 10.69
N LEU A 144 -8.86 6.99 12.02
CA LEU A 144 -9.19 5.89 12.94
C LEU A 144 -10.67 5.52 12.88
N PHE A 145 -11.57 6.49 12.77
CA PHE A 145 -12.99 6.25 12.61
C PHE A 145 -13.29 5.34 11.41
N PHE A 146 -12.77 5.69 10.23
CA PHE A 146 -12.95 4.90 9.02
C PHE A 146 -12.22 3.56 9.05
N GLY A 147 -11.06 3.49 9.69
CA GLY A 147 -10.31 2.25 9.91
C GLY A 147 -11.08 1.26 10.77
N ILE A 148 -11.55 1.72 11.92
CA ILE A 148 -12.26 0.90 12.91
C ILE A 148 -13.62 0.46 12.39
N ILE A 149 -14.40 1.36 11.77
CA ILE A 149 -15.73 1.00 11.27
C ILE A 149 -15.65 -0.06 10.16
N TRP A 150 -14.66 0.03 9.26
CA TRP A 150 -14.47 -1.00 8.24
C TRP A 150 -14.03 -2.31 8.89
N TRP A 151 -13.06 -2.29 9.81
CA TRP A 151 -12.61 -3.49 10.51
C TRP A 151 -13.75 -4.22 11.21
N ILE A 152 -14.54 -3.51 12.01
CA ILE A 152 -15.71 -4.05 12.71
C ILE A 152 -16.75 -4.56 11.70
N GLY A 153 -17.05 -3.78 10.67
CA GLY A 153 -17.97 -4.18 9.60
C GLY A 153 -17.54 -5.47 8.92
N ALA A 154 -16.25 -5.61 8.59
CA ALA A 154 -15.70 -6.83 8.00
C ALA A 154 -15.73 -8.01 8.97
N TYR A 155 -15.58 -7.78 10.27
CA TYR A 155 -15.64 -8.86 11.26
C TYR A 155 -17.04 -9.44 11.43
N TYR A 156 -18.06 -8.58 11.48
CA TYR A 156 -19.43 -9.02 11.79
C TYR A 156 -20.31 -9.25 10.56
N LEU A 157 -20.14 -8.47 9.49
CA LEU A 157 -21.09 -8.47 8.36
C LEU A 157 -20.76 -9.49 7.26
N ILE A 158 -19.54 -10.04 7.23
CA ILE A 158 -19.11 -11.09 6.28
C ILE A 158 -18.56 -12.33 7.00
N GLN A 159 -19.02 -12.53 8.23
CA GLN A 159 -18.68 -13.73 9.00
C GLN A 159 -19.22 -14.96 8.27
N MET A 160 -18.42 -16.03 8.24
CA MET A 160 -18.82 -17.30 7.65
C MET A 160 -20.02 -17.91 8.40
N ASP A 161 -21.09 -18.18 7.68
CA ASP A 161 -22.24 -18.99 8.12
C ASP A 161 -22.37 -20.28 7.30
N ASP A 162 -23.29 -21.16 7.71
CA ASP A 162 -23.46 -22.48 7.09
C ASP A 162 -23.81 -22.40 5.59
N ILE A 163 -24.56 -21.37 5.18
CA ILE A 163 -24.94 -21.15 3.78
C ILE A 163 -23.71 -20.81 2.95
N CYS A 164 -22.91 -19.82 3.39
CA CYS A 164 -21.63 -19.49 2.77
C CYS A 164 -20.70 -20.71 2.71
N ALA A 165 -20.52 -21.40 3.84
CA ALA A 165 -19.61 -22.52 3.94
C ALA A 165 -19.97 -23.63 2.95
N ASN A 166 -21.26 -23.97 2.82
CA ASN A 166 -21.73 -24.96 1.86
C ASN A 166 -21.58 -24.49 0.41
N TYR A 167 -21.88 -23.22 0.12
CA TYR A 167 -21.77 -22.65 -1.23
C TYR A 167 -20.33 -22.73 -1.77
N PHE A 168 -19.34 -22.36 -0.96
CA PHE A 168 -17.93 -22.36 -1.37
C PHE A 168 -17.22 -23.70 -1.16
N LYS A 169 -17.82 -24.68 -0.45
CA LYS A 169 -17.17 -25.93 -0.04
C LYS A 169 -16.46 -26.64 -1.18
N ASN A 170 -17.19 -26.94 -2.26
CA ASN A 170 -16.66 -27.71 -3.38
C ASN A 170 -15.59 -26.93 -4.15
N GLU A 171 -15.78 -25.61 -4.30
CA GLU A 171 -14.80 -24.77 -4.98
C GLU A 171 -13.51 -24.66 -4.17
N MET A 172 -13.60 -24.47 -2.84
CA MET A 172 -12.42 -24.39 -1.98
C MET A 172 -11.65 -25.71 -1.94
N LEU A 173 -12.35 -26.85 -1.88
CA LEU A 173 -11.73 -28.17 -2.00
C LEU A 173 -11.04 -28.36 -3.36
N LEU A 174 -11.72 -28.02 -4.46
CA LEU A 174 -11.20 -28.20 -5.81
C LEU A 174 -9.98 -27.32 -6.09
N ARG A 175 -9.99 -26.06 -5.63
CA ARG A 175 -8.97 -25.06 -5.98
C ARG A 175 -7.83 -24.95 -5.00
N TYR A 176 -8.08 -25.25 -3.73
CA TYR A 176 -7.12 -25.01 -2.65
C TYR A 176 -6.91 -26.22 -1.74
N GLU A 177 -7.62 -27.33 -1.96
CA GLU A 177 -7.48 -28.58 -1.21
C GLU A 177 -7.76 -28.40 0.30
N VAL A 178 -8.67 -27.48 0.65
CA VAL A 178 -9.04 -27.17 2.05
C VAL A 178 -10.55 -27.12 2.24
N LEU A 179 -11.01 -27.54 3.41
CA LEU A 179 -12.38 -27.29 3.84
C LEU A 179 -12.51 -25.88 4.44
N PRO A 180 -13.66 -25.19 4.25
CA PRO A 180 -13.95 -23.91 4.90
C PRO A 180 -13.72 -23.88 6.42
N THR A 181 -13.94 -25.00 7.11
CA THR A 181 -13.80 -25.12 8.57
C THR A 181 -12.36 -25.35 9.05
N GLU A 182 -11.42 -25.66 8.14
CA GLU A 182 -10.04 -26.01 8.49
C GLU A 182 -9.10 -24.81 8.51
N VAL A 183 -9.46 -23.72 7.81
CA VAL A 183 -8.61 -22.54 7.68
C VAL A 183 -9.39 -21.25 7.96
N PRO A 184 -8.70 -20.17 8.37
CA PRO A 184 -9.34 -18.88 8.64
C PRO A 184 -9.89 -18.27 7.34
N MET A 185 -11.21 -18.03 7.29
CA MET A 185 -11.89 -17.43 6.15
C MET A 185 -12.98 -16.44 6.58
N MET A 186 -13.20 -15.43 5.74
CA MET A 186 -14.41 -14.62 5.67
C MET A 186 -15.06 -14.80 4.30
N MET A 187 -16.38 -14.76 4.25
CA MET A 187 -17.12 -15.09 3.04
C MET A 187 -18.19 -14.06 2.77
N PHE A 188 -18.19 -13.53 1.56
CA PHE A 188 -19.23 -12.65 1.05
C PHE A 188 -20.02 -13.38 -0.02
N LEU A 189 -21.34 -13.27 0.05
CA LEU A 189 -22.26 -13.81 -0.94
C LEU A 189 -23.42 -12.83 -1.14
N ALA A 190 -23.65 -12.36 -2.38
CA ALA A 190 -24.65 -11.33 -2.65
C ALA A 190 -26.09 -11.84 -2.44
N PHE A 191 -26.36 -13.06 -2.88
CA PHE A 191 -27.68 -13.68 -2.90
C PHE A 191 -27.69 -15.02 -2.19
N ASP A 192 -28.81 -15.37 -1.57
CA ASP A 192 -29.02 -16.68 -0.99
C ASP A 192 -29.20 -17.71 -2.14
N PRO A 193 -28.42 -18.81 -2.16
CA PRO A 193 -28.52 -19.82 -3.22
C PRO A 193 -29.86 -20.56 -3.25
N SER A 194 -30.63 -20.56 -2.17
CA SER A 194 -31.87 -21.34 -2.05
C SER A 194 -33.09 -20.63 -2.65
N ASP A 195 -33.18 -19.31 -2.47
CA ASP A 195 -34.34 -18.51 -2.90
C ASP A 195 -33.99 -17.28 -3.75
N GLY A 196 -32.69 -17.00 -3.97
CA GLY A 196 -32.21 -15.85 -4.73
C GLY A 196 -32.36 -14.50 -3.99
N SER A 197 -32.74 -14.50 -2.72
CA SER A 197 -32.94 -13.28 -1.94
C SER A 197 -31.61 -12.57 -1.64
N VAL A 198 -31.65 -11.25 -1.55
CA VAL A 198 -30.45 -10.46 -1.19
C VAL A 198 -30.08 -10.74 0.27
N ARG A 199 -28.82 -11.12 0.50
CA ARG A 199 -28.31 -11.36 1.85
C ARG A 199 -28.06 -10.04 2.58
N LEU A 200 -28.97 -9.68 3.48
CA LEU A 200 -29.02 -8.35 4.10
C LEU A 200 -27.72 -7.94 4.81
N TRP A 201 -27.07 -8.86 5.55
CA TRP A 201 -25.80 -8.58 6.22
C TRP A 201 -24.67 -8.28 5.23
N ASN A 202 -24.55 -9.08 4.18
CA ASN A 202 -23.57 -8.88 3.11
C ASN A 202 -23.87 -7.60 2.32
N ALA A 203 -25.14 -7.33 1.99
CA ALA A 203 -25.55 -6.08 1.36
C ALA A 203 -25.26 -4.86 2.24
N SER A 204 -25.40 -4.98 3.56
CA SER A 204 -25.01 -3.93 4.51
C SER A 204 -23.50 -3.71 4.52
N TYR A 205 -22.69 -4.77 4.39
CA TYR A 205 -21.25 -4.66 4.21
C TYR A 205 -20.90 -3.90 2.93
N THR A 206 -21.53 -4.26 1.81
CA THR A 206 -21.40 -3.56 0.52
C THR A 206 -21.72 -2.07 0.66
N LEU A 207 -22.83 -1.72 1.32
CA LEU A 207 -23.21 -0.33 1.54
C LEU A 207 -22.17 0.39 2.39
N LEU A 208 -21.67 -0.24 3.45
CA LEU A 208 -20.65 0.34 4.33
C LEU A 208 -19.37 0.66 3.56
N ILE A 209 -18.77 -0.34 2.89
CA ILE A 209 -17.51 -0.16 2.17
C ILE A 209 -17.65 0.78 0.97
N SER A 210 -18.79 0.76 0.27
CA SER A 210 -19.10 1.71 -0.81
C SER A 210 -19.21 3.14 -0.29
N SER A 211 -19.83 3.33 0.88
CA SER A 211 -19.99 4.64 1.50
C SER A 211 -18.64 5.21 1.94
N ILE A 212 -17.81 4.39 2.61
CA ILE A 212 -16.45 4.79 3.00
C ILE A 212 -15.63 5.15 1.76
N MET A 213 -15.57 4.25 0.79
CA MET A 213 -14.83 4.45 -0.46
C MET A 213 -15.30 5.71 -1.20
N GLY A 214 -16.62 5.90 -1.32
CA GLY A 214 -17.23 7.07 -1.95
C GLY A 214 -16.84 8.37 -1.25
N ILE A 215 -16.94 8.42 0.08
CA ILE A 215 -16.53 9.61 0.86
C ILE A 215 -15.06 9.94 0.62
N GLN A 216 -14.17 8.95 0.70
CA GLN A 216 -12.73 9.18 0.52
C GLN A 216 -12.43 9.65 -0.91
N TYR A 217 -12.99 8.97 -1.91
CA TYR A 217 -12.72 9.26 -3.31
C TYR A 217 -13.30 10.61 -3.75
N ILE A 218 -14.54 10.92 -3.36
CA ILE A 218 -15.17 12.22 -3.62
C ILE A 218 -14.34 13.34 -2.99
N THR A 219 -13.87 13.17 -1.74
CA THR A 219 -13.01 14.15 -1.08
C THR A 219 -11.72 14.39 -1.87
N MET A 220 -11.06 13.32 -2.31
CA MET A 220 -9.84 13.42 -3.13
C MET A 220 -10.08 14.13 -4.45
N ILE A 221 -11.12 13.75 -5.19
CA ILE A 221 -11.45 14.35 -6.49
C ILE A 221 -11.86 15.81 -6.32
N TYR A 222 -12.69 16.13 -5.32
CA TYR A 222 -13.09 17.51 -5.01
C TYR A 222 -11.88 18.40 -4.69
N CYS A 223 -11.00 17.95 -3.79
CA CYS A 223 -9.78 18.69 -3.46
C CYS A 223 -8.84 18.79 -4.66
N GLY A 224 -8.68 17.71 -5.42
CA GLY A 224 -7.89 17.65 -6.65
C GLY A 224 -8.35 18.63 -7.71
N TRP A 225 -9.65 18.62 -8.01
CA TRP A 225 -10.29 19.49 -8.99
C TRP A 225 -10.20 20.96 -8.58
N ASN A 226 -10.51 21.28 -7.32
CA ASN A 226 -10.40 22.66 -6.85
C ASN A 226 -8.95 23.16 -6.87
N MET A 227 -7.97 22.31 -6.54
CA MET A 227 -6.56 22.65 -6.70
C MET A 227 -6.19 22.87 -8.16
N TYR A 228 -6.76 22.10 -9.09
CA TYR A 228 -6.56 22.30 -10.53
C TYR A 228 -7.12 23.64 -11.01
N SER A 229 -8.43 23.85 -10.85
CA SER A 229 -9.12 25.02 -11.42
C SER A 229 -8.60 26.34 -10.85
N LYS A 230 -8.44 26.44 -9.51
CA LYS A 230 -7.96 27.68 -8.88
C LYS A 230 -6.48 27.96 -9.14
N MET A 231 -5.69 26.92 -9.39
CA MET A 231 -4.27 27.10 -9.71
C MET A 231 -4.09 27.59 -11.15
N GLU A 232 -4.93 27.15 -12.10
CA GLU A 232 -4.91 27.63 -13.48
C GLU A 232 -5.21 29.13 -13.58
N GLU A 233 -6.21 29.60 -12.83
CA GLU A 233 -6.53 31.03 -12.69
C GLU A 233 -5.33 31.83 -12.15
N LYS A 234 -4.68 31.32 -11.10
CA LYS A 234 -3.54 31.96 -10.43
C LYS A 234 -2.26 31.95 -11.27
N ILE A 235 -2.09 30.98 -12.17
CA ILE A 235 -0.92 30.83 -13.05
C ILE A 235 -0.88 31.92 -14.14
N SER A 236 -2.03 32.42 -14.60
CA SER A 236 -2.13 33.37 -15.71
C SER A 236 -1.23 34.60 -15.55
N GLY A 237 -1.17 35.16 -14.33
CA GLY A 237 -0.40 36.37 -13.99
C GLY A 237 1.05 36.18 -13.52
N LEU A 238 1.60 34.96 -13.49
CA LEU A 238 2.93 34.70 -12.90
C LEU A 238 4.09 34.74 -13.92
N SER A 239 5.31 34.98 -13.42
CA SER A 239 6.55 34.93 -14.20
C SER A 239 6.83 33.51 -14.73
N THR A 240 7.60 33.40 -15.82
CA THR A 240 7.92 32.12 -16.49
C THR A 240 8.57 31.07 -15.59
N SER A 241 9.45 31.49 -14.67
CA SER A 241 10.07 30.57 -13.70
C SER A 241 9.05 30.00 -12.71
N LEU A 242 8.12 30.84 -12.24
CA LEU A 242 7.08 30.44 -11.31
C LEU A 242 6.00 29.58 -12.00
N LYS A 243 5.62 29.92 -13.23
CA LYS A 243 4.77 29.08 -14.10
C LYS A 243 5.32 27.66 -14.24
N ARG A 244 6.64 27.51 -14.45
CA ARG A 244 7.29 26.19 -14.54
C ARG A 244 7.20 25.39 -13.23
N HIS A 245 7.40 26.04 -12.09
CA HIS A 245 7.26 25.38 -10.78
C HIS A 245 5.82 24.89 -10.55
N HIS A 246 4.82 25.72 -10.85
CA HIS A 246 3.41 25.33 -10.73
C HIS A 246 3.02 24.19 -11.67
N ARG A 247 3.54 24.16 -12.90
CA ARG A 247 3.30 23.04 -13.83
C ARG A 247 3.86 21.71 -13.32
N GLN A 248 4.96 21.73 -12.57
CA GLN A 248 5.51 20.53 -11.92
C GLN A 248 4.61 20.06 -10.77
N LEU A 249 4.12 20.98 -9.93
CA LEU A 249 3.15 20.66 -8.89
C LEU A 249 1.87 20.05 -9.48
N PHE A 250 1.38 20.61 -10.60
CA PHE A 250 0.24 20.06 -11.33
C PHE A 250 0.48 18.64 -11.85
N LYS A 251 1.62 18.39 -12.51
CA LYS A 251 1.97 17.03 -12.97
C LYS A 251 2.02 16.03 -11.81
N THR A 252 2.53 16.46 -10.65
CA THR A 252 2.55 15.64 -9.43
C THR A 252 1.13 15.34 -8.97
N LEU A 253 0.26 16.34 -8.95
CA LEU A 253 -1.13 16.22 -8.53
C LEU A 253 -1.91 15.24 -9.41
N VAL A 254 -1.77 15.33 -10.74
CA VAL A 254 -2.40 14.39 -11.68
C VAL A 254 -1.94 12.96 -11.39
N LEU A 255 -0.63 12.74 -11.29
CA LEU A 255 -0.09 11.40 -10.98
C LEU A 255 -0.60 10.86 -9.64
N GLN A 256 -0.72 11.72 -8.63
CA GLN A 256 -1.18 11.35 -7.29
C GLN A 256 -2.69 11.14 -7.17
N ILE A 257 -3.49 11.60 -8.14
CA ILE A 257 -4.91 11.23 -8.26
C ILE A 257 -5.03 9.94 -9.08
N THR A 258 -4.33 9.85 -10.21
CA THR A 258 -4.43 8.71 -11.12
C THR A 258 -3.92 7.41 -10.49
N CYS A 259 -2.80 7.45 -9.77
CA CYS A 259 -2.20 6.26 -9.16
C CYS A 259 -3.14 5.56 -8.16
N PRO A 260 -3.69 6.21 -7.12
CA PRO A 260 -4.63 5.57 -6.21
C PRO A 260 -5.94 5.16 -6.91
N THR A 261 -6.43 5.90 -7.91
CA THR A 261 -7.59 5.46 -8.70
C THR A 261 -7.36 4.09 -9.33
N ILE A 262 -6.17 3.86 -9.90
CA ILE A 262 -5.84 2.60 -10.58
C ILE A 262 -5.53 1.48 -9.60
N PHE A 263 -4.74 1.75 -8.54
CA PHE A 263 -4.21 0.70 -7.67
C PHE A 263 -5.03 0.43 -6.41
N LEU A 264 -5.84 1.39 -5.95
CA LEU A 264 -6.65 1.25 -4.73
C LEU A 264 -8.15 1.21 -5.04
N PHE A 265 -8.67 2.23 -5.72
CA PHE A 265 -10.12 2.37 -5.89
C PHE A 265 -10.69 1.43 -6.95
N SER A 266 -10.08 1.36 -8.14
CA SER A 266 -10.56 0.52 -9.24
C SER A 266 -10.65 -0.97 -8.88
N PRO A 267 -9.60 -1.62 -8.32
CA PRO A 267 -9.68 -3.03 -7.97
C PRO A 267 -10.71 -3.30 -6.89
N LEU A 268 -10.93 -2.34 -5.98
CA LEU A 268 -11.93 -2.45 -4.93
C LEU A 268 -13.36 -2.35 -5.47
N VAL A 269 -13.63 -1.45 -6.44
CA VAL A 269 -14.93 -1.38 -7.14
C VAL A 269 -15.29 -2.75 -7.72
N PHE A 270 -14.31 -3.44 -8.34
CA PHE A 270 -14.52 -4.80 -8.83
C PHE A 270 -14.84 -5.79 -7.70
N ILE A 271 -14.13 -5.74 -6.57
CA ILE A 271 -14.45 -6.60 -5.40
C ILE A 271 -15.87 -6.39 -4.89
N ILE A 272 -16.29 -5.13 -4.80
CA ILE A 272 -17.59 -4.78 -4.23
C ILE A 272 -18.72 -5.23 -5.14
N TYR A 273 -18.62 -4.97 -6.45
CA TYR A 273 -19.77 -5.09 -7.35
C TYR A 273 -19.80 -6.35 -8.22
N ILE A 274 -18.66 -7.01 -8.49
CA ILE A 274 -18.64 -8.28 -9.26
C ILE A 274 -19.65 -9.30 -8.73
N PRO A 275 -19.74 -9.56 -7.40
CA PRO A 275 -20.68 -10.54 -6.85
C PRO A 275 -22.16 -10.31 -7.22
N TYR A 276 -22.55 -9.08 -7.54
CA TYR A 276 -23.93 -8.72 -7.86
C TYR A 276 -24.31 -8.96 -9.33
N PHE A 277 -23.34 -9.26 -10.20
CA PHE A 277 -23.61 -9.55 -11.61
C PHE A 277 -23.92 -11.03 -11.89
N GLU A 278 -23.84 -11.90 -10.88
CA GLU A 278 -24.17 -13.34 -10.98
C GLU A 278 -23.46 -14.06 -12.13
N LEU A 279 -22.25 -13.63 -12.44
CA LEU A 279 -21.45 -14.19 -13.53
C LEU A 279 -20.93 -15.57 -13.12
N GLU A 280 -20.91 -16.53 -14.04
CA GLU A 280 -20.20 -17.80 -13.83
C GLU A 280 -18.69 -17.58 -13.90
N LEU A 281 -18.05 -17.37 -12.75
CA LEU A 281 -16.63 -17.08 -12.65
C LEU A 281 -15.98 -17.81 -11.48
N SER A 282 -14.72 -18.16 -11.66
CA SER A 282 -13.87 -18.70 -10.60
C SER A 282 -12.44 -18.27 -10.88
N PHE A 283 -11.89 -17.38 -10.06
CA PHE A 283 -10.50 -16.97 -10.20
C PHE A 283 -9.86 -16.48 -8.90
N PRO A 284 -8.56 -16.73 -8.68
CA PRO A 284 -7.83 -16.15 -7.56
C PRO A 284 -7.50 -14.68 -7.86
N ALA A 285 -7.86 -13.77 -6.95
CA ALA A 285 -7.64 -12.34 -7.07
C ALA A 285 -6.39 -11.87 -6.29
N GLY A 286 -5.34 -12.70 -6.25
CA GLY A 286 -4.06 -12.35 -5.61
C GLY A 286 -3.38 -11.13 -6.23
N ALA A 287 -3.62 -10.87 -7.52
CA ALA A 287 -3.15 -9.66 -8.20
C ALA A 287 -3.76 -8.38 -7.59
N THR A 288 -5.02 -8.43 -7.15
CA THR A 288 -5.70 -7.31 -6.49
C THR A 288 -5.07 -6.98 -5.14
N VAL A 289 -4.85 -8.01 -4.32
CA VAL A 289 -4.16 -7.86 -3.02
C VAL A 289 -2.75 -7.27 -3.23
N THR A 290 -2.03 -7.77 -4.24
CA THR A 290 -0.70 -7.25 -4.62
C THR A 290 -0.75 -5.78 -5.04
N ALA A 291 -1.76 -5.37 -5.82
CA ALA A 291 -1.92 -3.98 -6.26
C ALA A 291 -2.06 -3.02 -5.07
N PHE A 292 -2.82 -3.41 -4.04
CA PHE A 292 -2.96 -2.64 -2.81
C PHE A 292 -1.63 -2.45 -2.07
N ASN A 293 -0.79 -3.49 -2.02
CA ASN A 293 0.48 -3.46 -1.30
C ASN A 293 1.60 -2.72 -2.02
N ILE A 294 1.53 -2.64 -3.36
CA ILE A 294 2.50 -1.88 -4.17
C ILE A 294 2.22 -0.38 -4.12
N TYR A 295 0.97 0.02 -3.93
CA TYR A 295 0.58 1.43 -4.00
C TYR A 295 1.39 2.37 -3.07
N PRO A 296 1.62 2.07 -1.77
CA PRO A 296 2.43 2.95 -0.91
C PRO A 296 3.87 3.14 -1.41
N ALA A 297 4.46 2.11 -2.03
CA ALA A 297 5.76 2.22 -2.69
C ALA A 297 5.69 3.18 -3.89
N MET A 298 4.64 3.03 -4.71
CA MET A 298 4.44 3.86 -5.89
C MET A 298 4.25 5.33 -5.54
N ASP A 299 3.49 5.65 -4.49
CA ASP A 299 3.36 7.04 -4.02
C ASP A 299 4.72 7.59 -3.57
N SER A 300 5.48 6.83 -2.78
CA SER A 300 6.83 7.21 -2.35
C SER A 300 7.75 7.47 -3.56
N ILE A 301 7.71 6.60 -4.57
CA ILE A 301 8.47 6.74 -5.82
C ILE A 301 8.06 8.02 -6.56
N ILE A 302 6.76 8.29 -6.71
CA ILE A 302 6.25 9.49 -7.38
C ILE A 302 6.82 10.73 -6.68
N VAL A 303 6.76 10.79 -5.36
CA VAL A 303 7.30 11.93 -4.61
C VAL A 303 8.82 12.05 -4.79
N LEU A 304 9.56 10.96 -4.67
CA LEU A 304 11.02 10.94 -4.82
C LEU A 304 11.49 11.37 -6.23
N MET A 305 10.74 10.99 -7.27
CA MET A 305 11.09 11.27 -8.66
C MET A 305 10.58 12.60 -9.18
N VAL A 306 9.45 13.11 -8.68
CA VAL A 306 8.80 14.30 -9.22
C VAL A 306 9.16 15.55 -8.43
N ILE A 307 9.24 15.49 -7.09
CA ILE A 307 9.51 16.67 -6.26
C ILE A 307 11.02 16.98 -6.26
N THR A 308 11.38 18.17 -6.74
CA THR A 308 12.78 18.59 -6.96
C THR A 308 13.64 18.46 -5.70
N GLU A 309 13.11 18.86 -4.54
CA GLU A 309 13.78 18.78 -3.24
C GLU A 309 14.18 17.34 -2.90
N TYR A 310 13.27 16.39 -3.10
CA TYR A 310 13.53 14.97 -2.88
C TYR A 310 14.53 14.44 -3.89
N ARG A 311 14.38 14.76 -5.19
CA ARG A 311 15.34 14.34 -6.23
C ARG A 311 16.76 14.79 -5.90
N VAL A 312 16.93 16.02 -5.45
CA VAL A 312 18.23 16.57 -5.06
C VAL A 312 18.76 15.86 -3.81
N ALA A 313 17.92 15.64 -2.81
CA ALA A 313 18.30 14.90 -1.59
C ALA A 313 18.73 13.46 -1.90
N THR A 314 17.96 12.73 -2.72
CA THR A 314 18.27 11.37 -3.16
C THR A 314 19.58 11.32 -3.95
N ARG A 315 19.81 12.25 -4.89
CA ARG A 315 21.07 12.34 -5.65
C ARG A 315 22.27 12.62 -4.75
N ARG A 316 22.14 13.54 -3.78
CA ARG A 316 23.22 13.84 -2.83
C ARG A 316 23.61 12.61 -2.00
N MET A 317 22.61 11.90 -1.48
CA MET A 317 22.82 10.68 -0.69
C MET A 317 23.43 9.57 -1.56
N TRP A 318 22.92 9.35 -2.78
CA TRP A 318 23.45 8.37 -3.73
C TRP A 318 24.91 8.65 -4.09
N ASN A 319 25.25 9.90 -4.42
CA ASN A 319 26.62 10.30 -4.72
C ASN A 319 27.55 10.12 -3.50
N GLY A 320 27.05 10.39 -2.29
CA GLY A 320 27.79 10.14 -1.06
C GLY A 320 28.06 8.65 -0.80
N LEU A 321 27.08 7.79 -1.07
CA LEU A 321 27.22 6.33 -0.97
C LEU A 321 28.20 5.79 -2.00
N LEU A 322 28.07 6.21 -3.27
CA LEU A 322 29.02 5.87 -4.33
C LEU A 322 30.44 6.25 -3.93
N ARG A 323 30.65 7.49 -3.46
CA ARG A 323 31.98 7.96 -3.04
C ARG A 323 32.55 7.12 -1.88
N LYS A 324 31.72 6.71 -0.91
CA LYS A 324 32.15 5.82 0.18
C LYS A 324 32.51 4.42 -0.34
N MET A 325 31.72 3.85 -1.25
CA MET A 325 32.01 2.54 -1.86
C MET A 325 33.30 2.58 -2.68
N THR A 326 33.52 3.63 -3.48
CA THR A 326 34.77 3.81 -4.23
C THR A 326 35.98 3.94 -3.31
N ILE A 327 35.86 4.66 -2.19
CA ILE A 327 36.93 4.77 -1.18
C ILE A 327 37.19 3.42 -0.50
N SER A 328 36.14 2.65 -0.19
CA SER A 328 36.28 1.31 0.41
C SER A 328 36.95 0.32 -0.54
N ALA A 329 36.53 0.29 -1.80
CA ALA A 329 37.13 -0.55 -2.84
C ALA A 329 38.59 -0.17 -3.12
N GLY A 330 38.92 1.13 -3.10
CA GLY A 330 40.30 1.60 -3.22
C GLY A 330 41.20 1.22 -2.04
N LYS A 331 40.64 1.16 -0.81
CA LYS A 331 41.35 0.69 0.39
C LYS A 331 41.59 -0.81 0.36
N GLU A 332 40.63 -1.62 -0.06
CA GLU A 332 40.79 -3.08 -0.23
C GLU A 332 41.80 -3.40 -1.34
N SER A 333 41.74 -2.68 -2.47
CA SER A 333 42.73 -2.80 -3.55
C SER A 333 44.14 -2.46 -3.06
N SER A 334 44.32 -1.37 -2.32
CA SER A 334 45.63 -0.99 -1.76
C SER A 334 46.14 -1.99 -0.70
N TYR A 335 45.25 -2.56 0.11
CA TYR A 335 45.63 -3.61 1.07
C TYR A 335 46.10 -4.88 0.35
N SER A 336 45.39 -5.30 -0.69
CA SER A 336 45.73 -6.48 -1.48
C SER A 336 47.05 -6.33 -2.25
N SER A 337 47.33 -5.14 -2.81
CA SER A 337 48.58 -4.87 -3.51
C SER A 337 49.77 -4.80 -2.56
N THR A 338 49.57 -4.22 -1.37
CA THR A 338 50.60 -4.17 -0.32
C THR A 338 50.94 -5.58 0.20
N GLN A 339 49.92 -6.44 0.43
CA GLN A 339 50.14 -7.85 0.77
C GLN A 339 50.86 -8.61 -0.35
N THR A 340 50.48 -8.40 -1.61
CA THR A 340 51.11 -9.07 -2.75
C THR A 340 52.58 -8.65 -2.90
N GLN A 341 52.89 -7.36 -2.73
CA GLN A 341 54.27 -6.87 -2.71
C GLN A 341 55.09 -7.44 -1.53
N GLN A 342 54.51 -7.53 -0.33
CA GLN A 342 55.19 -8.14 0.81
C GLN A 342 55.46 -9.63 0.59
N ILE A 343 54.53 -10.36 -0.05
CA ILE A 343 54.71 -11.78 -0.40
C ILE A 343 55.79 -11.96 -1.49
N GLN A 344 55.84 -11.08 -2.50
CA GLN A 344 56.90 -11.08 -3.52
C GLN A 344 58.28 -10.73 -2.94
N LEU A 345 58.37 -9.74 -2.04
CA LEU A 345 59.60 -9.41 -1.32
C LEU A 345 60.07 -10.56 -0.41
N ALA A 346 59.15 -11.29 0.23
CA ALA A 346 59.47 -12.44 1.07
C ALA A 346 59.88 -13.70 0.27
N THR A 347 59.49 -13.80 -1.00
CA THR A 347 59.92 -14.89 -1.90
C THR A 347 61.24 -14.60 -2.59
N MET A 348 61.58 -13.33 -2.86
CA MET A 348 62.89 -12.93 -3.38
C MET A 348 64.02 -12.95 -2.34
N SER A 349 63.70 -12.91 -1.04
CA SER A 349 64.71 -12.91 0.04
C SER A 349 65.13 -14.29 0.53
N LYS A 350 64.59 -15.38 -0.03
CA LYS A 350 65.09 -16.74 0.26
C LYS A 350 66.43 -16.94 -0.47
N PRO A 351 67.55 -17.16 0.24
CA PRO A 351 68.79 -17.54 -0.41
C PRO A 351 68.62 -18.94 -1.00
N THR A 352 69.00 -19.11 -2.27
CA THR A 352 69.25 -20.43 -2.85
C THR A 352 70.39 -21.08 -2.07
N SER A 353 70.04 -21.95 -1.14
CA SER A 353 70.98 -22.87 -0.52
C SER A 353 71.32 -23.96 -1.53
N ASN A 354 72.50 -23.82 -2.16
CA ASN A 354 73.25 -24.94 -2.72
C ASN A 354 73.93 -25.71 -1.60
#